data_AF-A0A257EI28-F1
#
_entry.id   AF-A0A257EI28-F1
#
_cell.length_a   1.000
_cell.length_b   1.000
_cell.length_c   1.000
_cell.angle_alpha   90.00
_cell.angle_beta   90.00
_cell.angle_gamma   90.00
#
_symmetry.space_group_name_H-M   'P 1'
#
loop_
_entity.id
_entity.type
_entity.pdbx_description
1 polymer ?
#
loop_
_entity_poly.entity_id
_entity_poly.type
_entity_poly.pdbx_seq_one_letter_code
_entity_poly.pdbx_strand_id
1 'polypeptide(L)'
;MNSVQPCAPHTVPSLGAAMCSQAPSEVFAPSVEPTASLGLSSPTLKSTPLAATGLLLTACGGGGSESGGPSAPAPSDADAVRFLNQAGFSATAETIAAVKTSGFANWLDSQLALPVQDVSRYDWMVANGYAVEANRSNFTGTDNAIWLKLMSSPDPVRQRMTLALSEIFVVSMQGLPIEWRGLCMAHYADLLEKNAFGTYRQLLQEVTLSVGMGSYLNMLGNRKEDTFTGRVPDENYAREVMQLFSIGLVQLNSDGTPRLNNGQTIDSYSPQDISQLASVFTGWERDRVDAMDYAHVTRPMKHNTANFQTGDKTVLGTTIAGSLSGPQALSLALDTLANHPNVGPFMGRQLIQRFTMSHPSAAYVGRVAAVFNNNGRGVRGDLKATLRAVLLDPEARATPSGNASGRLREPVHRFVQWGRSFGITSASGRWAIGDTSDPASRLGQSPWRSPSVFNFFRPGYVPPGHELAANQITAPEFQLLNESTIAGYLNFMQSVIGNGIASGDVTANYAHELSLAADAPKLLAHLNLRLAADAIQATTLSELSTAVATINASNATGQLNRVKAAILLVMACPEYLIQK
;
A
#
# COMPACT_ATOMS: atom_id res chain seq x y z
N MET A 1 -24.77 -35.47 64.09
CA MET A 1 -25.43 -35.36 62.76
C MET A 1 -25.32 -33.90 62.32
N ASN A 2 -25.09 -33.64 61.04
CA ASN A 2 -24.72 -32.35 60.42
C ASN A 2 -23.36 -31.73 60.83
N SER A 3 -22.80 -30.94 59.88
CA SER A 3 -21.48 -30.26 59.88
C SER A 3 -20.24 -31.19 59.83
N VAL A 4 -19.12 -30.88 59.16
CA VAL A 4 -18.59 -29.62 58.55
C VAL A 4 -17.95 -29.90 57.15
N GLN A 5 -17.78 -28.87 56.30
CA GLN A 5 -17.00 -28.80 55.03
C GLN A 5 -15.46 -28.67 55.27
N PRO A 6 -14.55 -28.36 54.30
CA PRO A 6 -14.59 -28.30 52.80
C PRO A 6 -13.43 -29.06 52.07
N CYS A 7 -13.42 -29.09 50.72
CA CYS A 7 -12.25 -28.76 49.85
C CYS A 7 -12.51 -28.94 48.33
N ALA A 8 -11.64 -28.33 47.51
CA ALA A 8 -11.49 -28.47 46.04
C ALA A 8 -10.08 -29.07 45.73
N PRO A 9 -9.58 -29.33 44.49
CA PRO A 9 -9.98 -28.81 43.17
C PRO A 9 -9.98 -29.84 41.99
N HIS A 10 -9.80 -29.35 40.75
CA HIS A 10 -9.83 -30.08 39.46
C HIS A 10 -8.77 -31.20 39.29
N THR A 11 -9.09 -32.24 38.48
CA THR A 11 -8.45 -32.54 37.16
C THR A 11 -8.85 -33.92 36.59
N VAL A 12 -8.93 -34.02 35.25
CA VAL A 12 -8.92 -35.27 34.44
C VAL A 12 -8.38 -34.93 33.03
N PRO A 13 -7.80 -35.86 32.26
CA PRO A 13 -6.34 -35.92 32.21
C PRO A 13 -5.72 -35.87 30.79
N SER A 14 -4.39 -35.85 30.73
CA SER A 14 -3.60 -35.95 29.51
C SER A 14 -3.10 -37.39 29.23
N LEU A 15 -3.18 -37.79 27.96
CA LEU A 15 -2.41 -38.85 27.29
C LEU A 15 -2.24 -38.39 25.83
N GLY A 16 -1.11 -38.57 25.14
CA GLY A 16 0.19 -39.07 25.57
C GLY A 16 1.15 -39.12 24.37
N ALA A 17 2.37 -38.65 24.59
CA ALA A 17 3.55 -38.78 23.71
C ALA A 17 3.74 -40.23 23.18
N ALA A 18 4.40 -40.48 22.05
CA ALA A 18 5.84 -40.27 21.76
C ALA A 18 6.14 -40.73 20.29
N MET A 19 7.31 -40.65 19.63
CA MET A 19 8.61 -39.91 19.63
C MET A 19 9.39 -40.48 18.40
N CYS A 20 10.46 -39.93 17.81
CA CYS A 20 11.01 -38.58 17.58
C CYS A 20 12.14 -38.74 16.53
N SER A 21 12.55 -37.68 15.80
CA SER A 21 13.81 -37.70 15.03
C SER A 21 14.44 -36.31 14.84
N GLN A 22 15.77 -36.29 14.80
CA GLN A 22 16.71 -35.18 14.96
C GLN A 22 16.66 -34.11 13.85
N ALA A 23 17.03 -32.88 14.21
CA ALA A 23 17.41 -31.82 13.27
C ALA A 23 18.93 -31.86 12.97
N PRO A 24 19.38 -31.49 11.75
CA PRO A 24 20.80 -31.37 11.43
C PRO A 24 21.41 -30.07 12.00
N SER A 25 22.69 -30.13 12.35
CA SER A 25 23.44 -29.02 12.97
C SER A 25 23.90 -27.96 11.95
N GLU A 26 24.05 -26.71 12.43
CA GLU A 26 24.67 -25.62 11.67
C GLU A 26 26.17 -25.89 11.41
N VAL A 27 26.65 -25.48 10.24
CA VAL A 27 28.07 -25.46 9.90
C VAL A 27 28.43 -24.06 9.41
N PHE A 28 29.34 -23.39 10.13
CA PHE A 28 29.85 -22.08 9.75
C PHE A 28 30.70 -22.17 8.47
N ALA A 29 30.38 -21.34 7.48
CA ALA A 29 31.23 -21.11 6.31
C ALA A 29 32.16 -19.90 6.56
N PRO A 30 33.42 -19.92 6.11
CA PRO A 30 34.37 -18.85 6.37
C PRO A 30 34.13 -17.61 5.50
N SER A 31 34.61 -16.46 5.98
CA SER A 31 34.59 -15.17 5.29
C SER A 31 35.46 -15.16 4.03
N VAL A 32 34.99 -14.48 2.98
CA VAL A 32 35.67 -14.30 1.68
C VAL A 32 35.96 -12.81 1.45
N GLU A 33 37.19 -12.48 1.06
CA GLU A 33 37.63 -11.11 0.77
C GLU A 33 37.17 -10.60 -0.61
N PRO A 34 37.06 -9.27 -0.81
CA PRO A 34 36.47 -8.69 -2.02
C PRO A 34 37.44 -8.67 -3.21
N THR A 35 36.95 -9.00 -4.41
CA THR A 35 37.70 -8.85 -5.67
C THR A 35 36.84 -8.27 -6.80
N ALA A 36 37.52 -7.55 -7.71
CA ALA A 36 37.04 -7.01 -8.99
C ALA A 36 35.83 -6.05 -8.97
N SER A 37 36.13 -4.74 -9.09
CA SER A 37 35.15 -3.74 -9.54
C SER A 37 34.91 -3.88 -11.05
N LEU A 38 33.68 -4.19 -11.46
CA LEU A 38 33.26 -4.13 -12.86
C LEU A 38 32.77 -2.72 -13.19
N GLY A 39 33.61 -1.97 -13.91
CA GLY A 39 33.25 -0.65 -14.42
C GLY A 39 32.20 -0.75 -15.53
N LEU A 40 30.97 -0.31 -15.25
CA LEU A 40 29.87 -0.24 -16.20
C LEU A 40 29.27 1.17 -16.21
N SER A 41 28.96 1.67 -17.41
CA SER A 41 28.56 3.06 -17.64
C SER A 41 27.10 3.31 -17.25
N SER A 42 26.87 4.22 -16.31
CA SER A 42 25.52 4.62 -15.89
C SER A 42 24.76 5.37 -17.00
N PRO A 43 23.57 4.92 -17.41
CA PRO A 43 22.64 5.77 -18.15
C PRO A 43 22.07 6.81 -17.19
N THR A 44 22.49 8.07 -17.34
CA THR A 44 21.94 9.16 -16.52
C THR A 44 20.49 9.43 -16.89
N LEU A 45 19.56 9.11 -15.98
CA LEU A 45 18.26 9.77 -15.97
C LEU A 45 18.51 11.27 -15.79
N LYS A 46 18.32 12.03 -16.87
CA LYS A 46 18.45 13.48 -16.83
C LYS A 46 17.36 14.03 -15.93
N SER A 47 17.77 14.69 -14.85
CA SER A 47 16.92 15.60 -14.08
C SER A 47 16.58 16.81 -14.94
N THR A 48 15.62 16.65 -15.86
CA THR A 48 15.03 17.78 -16.60
C THR A 48 14.37 18.71 -15.59
N PRO A 49 14.87 19.96 -15.42
CA PRO A 49 14.17 20.92 -14.58
C PRO A 49 12.79 21.17 -15.19
N LEU A 50 11.75 21.20 -14.35
CA LEU A 50 10.38 21.35 -14.80
C LEU A 50 10.11 22.79 -15.27
N ALA A 51 10.56 23.12 -16.48
CA ALA A 51 10.30 24.39 -17.12
C ALA A 51 8.79 24.49 -17.38
N ALA A 52 8.09 25.29 -16.56
CA ALA A 52 6.65 25.46 -16.64
C ALA A 52 6.25 26.29 -17.89
N THR A 53 6.16 25.62 -19.04
CA THR A 53 5.61 26.21 -20.27
C THR A 53 4.13 26.50 -20.08
N GLY A 54 3.82 27.74 -19.68
CA GLY A 54 2.46 28.21 -19.43
C GLY A 54 1.61 28.27 -20.70
N LEU A 55 0.99 27.15 -21.07
CA LEU A 55 -0.04 27.08 -22.10
C LEU A 55 -1.34 27.71 -21.58
N LEU A 56 -1.45 29.03 -21.75
CA LEU A 56 -2.68 29.80 -21.53
C LEU A 56 -3.75 29.42 -22.56
N LEU A 57 -4.49 28.34 -22.27
CA LEU A 57 -5.71 27.99 -22.98
C LEU A 57 -6.83 28.97 -22.59
N THR A 58 -6.97 30.04 -23.38
CA THR A 58 -8.11 30.97 -23.30
C THR A 58 -9.40 30.28 -23.72
N ALA A 59 -10.16 29.76 -22.75
CA ALA A 59 -11.50 29.23 -22.97
C ALA A 59 -12.49 30.39 -23.19
N CYS A 60 -12.97 30.54 -24.43
CA CYS A 60 -14.01 31.51 -24.79
C CYS A 60 -15.35 30.80 -25.02
N GLY A 61 -16.40 31.27 -24.34
CA GLY A 61 -17.77 30.75 -24.45
C GLY A 61 -18.11 29.69 -23.39
N GLY A 62 -19.30 29.69 -22.77
CA GLY A 62 -20.45 30.60 -22.89
C GLY A 62 -21.13 30.84 -21.54
N GLY A 63 -21.87 31.95 -21.42
CA GLY A 63 -22.34 32.44 -20.12
C GLY A 63 -23.56 31.72 -19.55
N GLY A 64 -23.50 31.45 -18.24
CA GLY A 64 -24.66 31.22 -17.37
C GLY A 64 -24.46 32.03 -16.08
N SER A 65 -25.30 33.03 -15.85
CA SER A 65 -25.12 33.98 -14.74
C SER A 65 -25.67 33.45 -13.42
N GLU A 66 -24.95 32.53 -12.78
CA GLU A 66 -25.21 32.19 -11.37
C GLU A 66 -24.60 33.24 -10.44
N SER A 67 -25.35 33.61 -9.40
CA SER A 67 -24.98 34.66 -8.46
C SER A 67 -23.76 34.24 -7.64
N GLY A 68 -22.70 35.06 -7.65
CA GLY A 68 -21.47 34.82 -6.91
C GLY A 68 -21.69 34.81 -5.39
N GLY A 69 -21.88 33.62 -4.83
CA GLY A 69 -21.60 33.37 -3.41
C GLY A 69 -20.12 33.59 -3.11
N PRO A 70 -19.73 33.80 -1.84
CA PRO A 70 -18.33 33.94 -1.48
C PRO A 70 -17.55 32.70 -1.91
N SER A 71 -16.47 32.89 -2.69
CA SER A 71 -15.56 31.79 -3.03
C SER A 71 -14.99 31.20 -1.75
N ALA A 72 -14.94 29.86 -1.67
CA ALA A 72 -14.36 29.18 -0.52
C ALA A 72 -12.95 29.74 -0.22
N PRO A 73 -12.61 29.99 1.06
CA PRO A 73 -11.31 30.56 1.41
C PRO A 73 -10.17 29.66 0.94
N ALA A 74 -9.08 30.27 0.48
CA ALA A 74 -7.90 29.52 0.05
C ALA A 74 -7.35 28.66 1.21
N PRO A 75 -6.86 27.42 0.95
CA PRO A 75 -6.31 26.56 1.98
C PRO A 75 -5.22 27.25 2.82
N SER A 76 -5.16 26.91 4.11
CA SER A 76 -3.98 27.22 4.93
C SER A 76 -2.78 26.39 4.48
N ASP A 77 -1.57 26.77 4.90
CA ASP A 77 -0.38 25.95 4.65
C ASP A 77 -0.50 24.57 5.32
N ALA A 78 -1.03 24.52 6.54
CA ALA A 78 -1.34 23.29 7.24
C ALA A 78 -2.35 22.41 6.47
N ASP A 79 -3.44 22.97 5.96
CA ASP A 79 -4.42 22.21 5.16
C ASP A 79 -3.81 21.69 3.85
N ALA A 80 -2.98 22.49 3.19
CA ALA A 80 -2.25 22.07 2.01
C ALA A 80 -1.30 20.91 2.32
N VAL A 81 -0.47 21.01 3.38
CA VAL A 81 0.45 19.92 3.77
C VAL A 81 -0.31 18.67 4.21
N ARG A 82 -1.39 18.80 4.97
CA ARG A 82 -2.27 17.69 5.39
C ARG A 82 -2.80 16.93 4.18
N PHE A 83 -3.37 17.66 3.21
CA PHE A 83 -3.86 17.11 1.96
C PHE A 83 -2.75 16.45 1.12
N LEU A 84 -1.58 17.09 0.97
CA LEU A 84 -0.43 16.56 0.23
C LEU A 84 0.13 15.27 0.85
N ASN A 85 0.20 15.20 2.18
CA ASN A 85 0.64 14.00 2.92
C ASN A 85 -0.37 12.86 2.86
N GLN A 86 -1.67 13.14 2.69
CA GLN A 86 -2.71 12.14 2.51
C GLN A 86 -2.74 11.62 1.05
N ALA A 87 -2.79 12.54 0.07
CA ALA A 87 -2.88 12.25 -1.37
C ALA A 87 -1.61 11.63 -1.96
N GLY A 88 -0.44 12.04 -1.47
CA GLY A 88 0.86 11.49 -1.80
C GLY A 88 1.57 11.01 -0.54
N PHE A 89 2.73 11.60 -0.26
CA PHE A 89 3.57 11.23 0.88
C PHE A 89 4.17 12.43 1.63
N SER A 90 4.28 13.59 1.00
CA SER A 90 5.19 14.68 1.41
C SER A 90 4.76 16.02 0.82
N ALA A 91 5.12 17.12 1.48
CA ALA A 91 4.95 18.46 0.96
C ALA A 91 6.30 19.21 0.78
N THR A 92 6.38 19.99 -0.30
CA THR A 92 7.41 20.99 -0.57
C THR A 92 6.78 22.37 -0.73
N ALA A 93 7.55 23.45 -0.59
CA ALA A 93 7.03 24.82 -0.70
C ALA A 93 6.29 25.08 -2.03
N GLU A 94 6.79 24.50 -3.12
CA GLU A 94 6.21 24.60 -4.46
C GLU A 94 4.85 23.88 -4.53
N THR A 95 4.74 22.68 -3.95
CA THR A 95 3.46 21.95 -3.90
C THR A 95 2.43 22.59 -2.98
N ILE A 96 2.86 23.19 -1.86
CA ILE A 96 2.00 23.95 -0.94
C ILE A 96 1.45 25.17 -1.67
N ALA A 97 2.31 25.96 -2.32
CA ALA A 97 1.91 27.10 -3.14
C ALA A 97 0.94 26.69 -4.25
N ALA A 98 1.23 25.60 -4.99
CA ALA A 98 0.36 25.09 -6.04
C ALA A 98 -1.04 24.69 -5.53
N VAL A 99 -1.14 24.02 -4.38
CA VAL A 99 -2.42 23.68 -3.74
C VAL A 99 -3.17 24.94 -3.28
N LYS A 100 -2.48 25.93 -2.73
CA LYS A 100 -3.11 27.19 -2.28
C LYS A 100 -3.59 28.06 -3.44
N THR A 101 -2.88 28.08 -4.57
CA THR A 101 -3.25 28.85 -5.77
C THR A 101 -4.35 28.17 -6.58
N SER A 102 -4.34 26.83 -6.72
CA SER A 102 -5.30 26.11 -7.57
C SER A 102 -6.47 25.46 -6.82
N GLY A 103 -6.35 25.26 -5.51
CA GLY A 103 -7.27 24.47 -4.70
C GLY A 103 -7.06 22.96 -4.84
N PHE A 104 -7.47 22.20 -3.81
CA PHE A 104 -7.26 20.74 -3.73
C PHE A 104 -7.72 19.99 -4.99
N ALA A 105 -8.88 20.36 -5.54
CA ALA A 105 -9.49 19.66 -6.67
C ALA A 105 -8.66 19.80 -7.95
N ASN A 106 -8.31 21.03 -8.36
CA ASN A 106 -7.54 21.27 -9.58
C ASN A 106 -6.11 20.74 -9.45
N TRP A 107 -5.50 20.86 -8.26
CA TRP A 107 -4.20 20.23 -8.01
C TRP A 107 -4.29 18.71 -8.19
N LEU A 108 -5.27 18.05 -7.58
CA LEU A 108 -5.44 16.60 -7.67
C LEU A 108 -5.72 16.16 -9.11
N ASP A 109 -6.60 16.85 -9.83
CA ASP A 109 -6.93 16.54 -11.22
C ASP A 109 -5.69 16.68 -12.15
N SER A 110 -4.75 17.58 -11.83
CA SER A 110 -3.44 17.65 -12.50
C SER A 110 -2.56 16.42 -12.21
N GLN A 111 -2.48 15.98 -10.96
CA GLN A 111 -1.68 14.80 -10.57
C GLN A 111 -2.27 13.50 -11.16
N LEU A 112 -3.60 13.39 -11.16
CA LEU A 112 -4.34 12.30 -11.79
C LEU A 112 -4.30 12.36 -13.33
N ALA A 113 -3.68 13.38 -13.93
CA ALA A 113 -3.45 13.51 -15.37
C ALA A 113 -1.98 13.26 -15.78
N LEU A 114 -1.05 13.14 -14.82
CA LEU A 114 0.34 12.76 -15.12
C LEU A 114 0.38 11.34 -15.73
N PRO A 115 1.17 11.12 -16.79
CA PRO A 115 1.32 9.78 -17.38
C PRO A 115 1.99 8.81 -16.41
N VAL A 116 1.85 7.51 -16.67
CA VAL A 116 2.76 6.50 -16.10
C VAL A 116 4.16 6.81 -16.61
N GLN A 117 5.17 6.73 -15.74
CA GLN A 117 6.55 7.07 -16.11
C GLN A 117 7.15 5.99 -17.03
N ASP A 118 7.85 6.41 -18.09
CA ASP A 118 8.37 5.52 -19.15
C ASP A 118 9.28 4.38 -18.64
N VAL A 119 9.94 4.57 -17.51
CA VAL A 119 10.78 3.56 -16.86
C VAL A 119 9.96 2.81 -15.81
N SER A 120 9.63 1.55 -16.13
CA SER A 120 9.04 0.58 -15.20
C SER A 120 10.10 -0.01 -14.25
N ARG A 121 9.68 -0.65 -13.15
CA ARG A 121 10.57 -1.37 -12.23
C ARG A 121 11.22 -2.56 -12.93
N TYR A 122 10.45 -3.29 -13.73
CA TYR A 122 10.94 -4.41 -14.53
C TYR A 122 12.02 -3.97 -15.52
N ASP A 123 11.77 -2.94 -16.33
CA ASP A 123 12.73 -2.46 -17.33
C ASP A 123 13.97 -1.85 -16.69
N TRP A 124 13.80 -1.13 -15.56
CA TRP A 124 14.92 -0.66 -14.75
C TRP A 124 15.77 -1.84 -14.25
N MET A 125 15.15 -2.93 -13.77
CA MET A 125 15.88 -4.12 -13.30
C MET A 125 16.64 -4.82 -14.43
N VAL A 126 16.03 -4.97 -15.61
CA VAL A 126 16.69 -5.53 -16.80
C VAL A 126 17.88 -4.67 -17.20
N ALA A 127 17.69 -3.35 -17.35
CA ALA A 127 18.75 -2.39 -17.71
C ALA A 127 19.88 -2.30 -16.66
N ASN A 128 19.60 -2.64 -15.40
CA ASN A 128 20.58 -2.66 -14.31
C ASN A 128 21.27 -4.02 -14.10
N GLY A 129 21.07 -4.98 -15.01
CA GLY A 129 21.75 -6.28 -15.00
C GLY A 129 21.19 -7.28 -13.98
N TYR A 130 19.97 -7.07 -13.47
CA TYR A 130 19.35 -8.02 -12.54
C TYR A 130 18.70 -9.23 -13.24
N ALA A 131 18.46 -9.15 -14.55
CA ALA A 131 17.93 -10.25 -15.37
C ALA A 131 19.02 -11.28 -15.74
N VAL A 132 19.57 -11.96 -14.74
CA VAL A 132 20.62 -12.98 -14.86
C VAL A 132 20.27 -14.24 -14.06
N GLU A 133 20.75 -15.41 -14.50
CA GLU A 133 20.40 -16.71 -13.92
C GLU A 133 20.65 -16.80 -12.39
N ALA A 134 21.70 -16.13 -11.89
CA ALA A 134 22.00 -16.04 -10.46
C ALA A 134 20.86 -15.40 -9.63
N ASN A 135 19.96 -14.65 -10.25
CA ASN A 135 18.79 -14.02 -9.61
C ASN A 135 17.48 -14.78 -9.86
N ARG A 136 17.47 -15.85 -10.67
CA ARG A 136 16.25 -16.58 -11.06
C ARG A 136 15.44 -17.11 -9.87
N SER A 137 16.09 -17.45 -8.75
CA SER A 137 15.43 -17.97 -7.55
C SER A 137 15.32 -16.96 -6.39
N ASN A 138 15.66 -15.68 -6.61
CA ASN A 138 15.69 -14.66 -5.54
C ASN A 138 15.11 -13.29 -5.99
N PHE A 139 15.17 -12.31 -5.10
CA PHE A 139 14.59 -10.97 -5.27
C PHE A 139 15.64 -9.86 -5.45
N THR A 140 16.88 -10.19 -5.82
CA THR A 140 17.97 -9.22 -5.95
C THR A 140 17.61 -8.11 -6.95
N GLY A 141 17.60 -6.85 -6.49
CA GLY A 141 17.21 -5.67 -7.28
C GLY A 141 15.73 -5.27 -7.18
N THR A 142 14.86 -6.10 -6.60
CA THR A 142 13.42 -5.83 -6.51
C THR A 142 13.12 -4.69 -5.55
N ASP A 143 13.67 -4.77 -4.33
CA ASP A 143 13.53 -3.71 -3.33
C ASP A 143 14.12 -2.39 -3.87
N ASN A 144 15.25 -2.45 -4.57
CA ASN A 144 15.88 -1.29 -5.21
C ASN A 144 14.92 -0.57 -6.18
N ALA A 145 14.29 -1.32 -7.10
CA ALA A 145 13.37 -0.78 -8.09
C ALA A 145 12.08 -0.21 -7.46
N ILE A 146 11.57 -0.88 -6.43
CA ILE A 146 10.42 -0.43 -5.64
C ILE A 146 10.75 0.89 -4.91
N TRP A 147 11.88 0.95 -4.21
CA TRP A 147 12.30 2.13 -3.46
C TRP A 147 12.62 3.33 -4.36
N LEU A 148 13.28 3.11 -5.51
CA LEU A 148 13.45 4.09 -6.58
C LEU A 148 12.11 4.78 -6.89
N LYS A 149 11.07 4.01 -7.22
CA LYS A 149 9.77 4.56 -7.65
C LYS A 149 9.06 5.31 -6.52
N LEU A 150 9.02 4.74 -5.31
CA LEU A 150 8.42 5.41 -4.14
C LEU A 150 9.12 6.74 -3.82
N MET A 151 10.45 6.77 -3.86
CA MET A 151 11.24 7.93 -3.46
C MET A 151 11.37 9.00 -4.54
N SER A 152 11.58 8.64 -5.81
CA SER A 152 11.98 9.62 -6.84
C SER A 152 10.99 9.85 -7.98
N SER A 153 9.89 9.09 -8.11
CA SER A 153 8.95 9.35 -9.22
C SER A 153 8.20 10.68 -9.04
N PRO A 154 7.97 11.45 -10.13
CA PRO A 154 7.35 12.77 -10.09
C PRO A 154 5.82 12.74 -9.96
N ASP A 155 5.20 11.56 -9.94
CA ASP A 155 3.75 11.33 -9.83
C ASP A 155 3.37 10.72 -8.46
N PRO A 156 3.59 11.43 -7.33
CA PRO A 156 3.46 10.87 -5.98
C PRO A 156 2.08 10.28 -5.69
N VAL A 157 1.01 10.86 -6.25
CA VAL A 157 -0.36 10.33 -6.11
C VAL A 157 -0.52 8.96 -6.77
N ARG A 158 0.15 8.72 -7.91
CA ARG A 158 0.15 7.41 -8.58
C ARG A 158 0.94 6.40 -7.77
N GLN A 159 2.13 6.75 -7.28
CA GLN A 159 2.94 5.85 -6.46
C GLN A 159 2.24 5.50 -5.13
N ARG A 160 1.53 6.48 -4.54
CA ARG A 160 0.70 6.28 -3.34
C ARG A 160 -0.48 5.34 -3.60
N MET A 161 -1.18 5.50 -4.72
CA MET A 161 -2.24 4.58 -5.16
C MET A 161 -1.69 3.19 -5.49
N THR A 162 -0.49 3.10 -6.08
CA THR A 162 0.18 1.82 -6.37
C THR A 162 0.47 1.04 -5.08
N LEU A 163 0.99 1.72 -4.05
CA LEU A 163 1.21 1.14 -2.73
C LEU A 163 -0.13 0.71 -2.09
N ALA A 164 -1.13 1.60 -2.06
CA ALA A 164 -2.47 1.31 -1.55
C ALA A 164 -3.16 0.13 -2.27
N LEU A 165 -2.93 -0.07 -3.57
CA LEU A 165 -3.41 -1.22 -4.32
C LEU A 165 -2.62 -2.49 -4.00
N SER A 166 -1.31 -2.42 -3.73
CA SER A 166 -0.51 -3.58 -3.31
C SER A 166 -0.92 -4.11 -1.93
N GLU A 167 -1.45 -3.23 -1.09
CA GLU A 167 -2.02 -3.55 0.22
C GLU A 167 -3.42 -4.18 0.16
N ILE A 168 -4.10 -4.13 -1.00
CA ILE A 168 -5.43 -4.72 -1.24
C ILE A 168 -5.30 -5.99 -2.11
N PHE A 169 -4.67 -5.87 -3.28
CA PHE A 169 -4.39 -6.98 -4.20
C PHE A 169 -3.04 -7.61 -3.86
N VAL A 170 -2.99 -8.29 -2.71
CA VAL A 170 -1.74 -8.76 -2.10
C VAL A 170 -1.08 -9.87 -2.91
N VAL A 171 0.15 -9.61 -3.34
CA VAL A 171 1.16 -10.62 -3.72
C VAL A 171 2.43 -10.28 -2.97
N SER A 172 2.96 -11.23 -2.19
CA SER A 172 4.13 -11.00 -1.34
C SER A 172 5.38 -11.68 -1.88
N MET A 173 6.54 -11.05 -1.72
CA MET A 173 7.84 -11.72 -1.88
C MET A 173 8.02 -12.84 -0.83
N GLN A 174 7.33 -12.76 0.31
CA GLN A 174 7.31 -13.84 1.29
C GLN A 174 6.52 -15.03 0.73
N GLY A 175 7.21 -16.13 0.44
CA GLY A 175 6.60 -17.40 0.04
C GLY A 175 6.34 -17.60 -1.46
N LEU A 176 6.57 -16.61 -2.33
CA LEU A 176 6.24 -16.70 -3.77
C LEU A 176 6.99 -17.87 -4.47
N PRO A 177 6.30 -18.93 -4.93
CA PRO A 177 6.93 -20.20 -5.33
C PRO A 177 7.29 -20.25 -6.82
N ILE A 178 7.91 -19.19 -7.35
CA ILE A 178 8.16 -19.02 -8.79
C ILE A 178 9.65 -18.91 -9.17
N GLU A 179 9.93 -18.98 -10.47
CA GLU A 179 11.19 -18.61 -11.12
C GLU A 179 11.15 -17.13 -11.54
N TRP A 180 12.31 -16.50 -11.72
CA TRP A 180 12.48 -15.07 -12.03
C TRP A 180 11.75 -14.15 -11.04
N ARG A 181 11.78 -14.52 -9.75
CA ARG A 181 10.96 -13.94 -8.67
C ARG A 181 11.00 -12.42 -8.59
N GLY A 182 12.21 -11.84 -8.62
CA GLY A 182 12.37 -10.39 -8.55
C GLY A 182 11.75 -9.64 -9.73
N LEU A 183 11.95 -10.14 -10.95
CA LEU A 183 11.34 -9.58 -12.16
C LEU A 183 9.81 -9.73 -12.14
N CYS A 184 9.30 -10.89 -11.70
CA CYS A 184 7.87 -11.13 -11.54
C CYS A 184 7.22 -10.13 -10.56
N MET A 185 7.87 -9.88 -9.43
CA MET A 185 7.37 -8.95 -8.42
C MET A 185 7.47 -7.48 -8.87
N ALA A 186 8.56 -7.10 -9.54
CA ALA A 186 8.72 -5.77 -10.14
C ALA A 186 7.62 -5.50 -11.17
N HIS A 187 7.38 -6.44 -12.09
CA HIS A 187 6.30 -6.33 -13.07
C HIS A 187 4.91 -6.27 -12.42
N TYR A 188 4.65 -7.04 -11.35
CA TYR A 188 3.38 -6.96 -10.64
C TYR A 188 3.15 -5.58 -10.00
N ALA A 189 4.19 -4.95 -9.44
CA ALA A 189 4.11 -3.57 -8.96
C ALA A 189 3.86 -2.57 -10.11
N ASP A 190 4.46 -2.78 -11.29
CA ASP A 190 4.22 -1.96 -12.49
C ASP A 190 2.79 -2.13 -13.06
N LEU A 191 2.22 -3.34 -12.96
CA LEU A 191 0.84 -3.64 -13.33
C LEU A 191 -0.15 -2.87 -12.44
N LEU A 192 0.10 -2.81 -11.13
CA LEU A 192 -0.71 -1.98 -10.22
C LEU A 192 -0.55 -0.48 -10.53
N GLU A 193 0.65 -0.01 -10.89
CA GLU A 193 0.89 1.40 -11.24
C GLU A 193 0.19 1.84 -12.54
N LYS A 194 0.23 0.97 -13.56
CA LYS A 194 -0.50 1.13 -14.81
C LYS A 194 -2.00 1.28 -14.55
N ASN A 195 -2.57 0.43 -13.69
CA ASN A 195 -3.99 0.37 -13.40
C ASN A 195 -4.46 1.33 -12.29
N ALA A 196 -3.56 2.05 -11.63
CA ALA A 196 -3.84 2.91 -10.47
C ALA A 196 -5.01 3.90 -10.68
N PHE A 197 -5.16 4.44 -11.89
CA PHE A 197 -6.23 5.38 -12.28
C PHE A 197 -7.15 4.80 -13.38
N GLY A 198 -7.15 3.46 -13.54
CA GLY A 198 -7.98 2.74 -14.52
C GLY A 198 -9.36 2.36 -13.98
N THR A 199 -9.93 1.28 -14.51
CA THR A 199 -11.17 0.69 -13.97
C THR A 199 -10.86 -0.52 -13.08
N TYR A 200 -11.63 -0.68 -12.00
CA TYR A 200 -11.56 -1.84 -11.11
C TYR A 200 -11.73 -3.16 -11.88
N ARG A 201 -12.63 -3.23 -12.86
CA ARG A 201 -12.88 -4.45 -13.64
C ARG A 201 -11.70 -4.83 -14.56
N GLN A 202 -10.95 -3.84 -15.07
CA GLN A 202 -9.69 -4.08 -15.76
C GLN A 202 -8.60 -4.53 -14.79
N LEU A 203 -8.40 -3.78 -13.69
CA LEU A 203 -7.43 -4.10 -12.64
C LEU A 203 -7.62 -5.53 -12.13
N LEU A 204 -8.86 -5.92 -11.82
CA LEU A 204 -9.21 -7.25 -11.35
C LEU A 204 -8.74 -8.33 -12.33
N GLN A 205 -9.02 -8.19 -13.63
CA GLN A 205 -8.60 -9.16 -14.65
C GLN A 205 -7.10 -9.18 -14.90
N GLU A 206 -6.45 -8.01 -14.93
CA GLU A 206 -4.98 -7.95 -15.09
C GLU A 206 -4.29 -8.58 -13.88
N VAL A 207 -4.81 -8.39 -12.66
CA VAL A 207 -4.36 -9.09 -11.45
C VAL A 207 -4.64 -10.60 -11.55
N THR A 208 -5.88 -11.03 -11.86
CA THR A 208 -6.26 -12.45 -12.02
C THR A 208 -5.33 -13.20 -12.96
N LEU A 209 -5.01 -12.61 -14.10
CA LEU A 209 -4.17 -13.23 -15.12
C LEU A 209 -2.68 -12.97 -14.94
N SER A 210 -2.26 -12.18 -13.94
CA SER A 210 -0.85 -11.98 -13.66
C SER A 210 -0.20 -13.27 -13.14
N VAL A 211 0.98 -13.58 -13.66
CA VAL A 211 1.76 -14.77 -13.27
C VAL A 211 2.15 -14.73 -11.79
N GLY A 212 2.34 -13.53 -11.21
CA GLY A 212 2.57 -13.33 -9.78
C GLY A 212 1.37 -13.75 -8.91
N MET A 213 0.19 -13.18 -9.15
CA MET A 213 -1.03 -13.53 -8.41
C MET A 213 -1.41 -15.00 -8.60
N GLY A 214 -1.36 -15.49 -9.84
CA GLY A 214 -1.65 -16.88 -10.15
C GLY A 214 -0.75 -17.86 -9.38
N SER A 215 0.54 -17.53 -9.25
CA SER A 215 1.49 -18.34 -8.47
C SER A 215 1.39 -18.15 -6.95
N TYR A 216 0.84 -17.03 -6.46
CA TYR A 216 0.70 -16.75 -5.04
C TYR A 216 -0.56 -17.41 -4.44
N LEU A 217 -1.63 -17.52 -5.22
CA LEU A 217 -2.94 -18.05 -4.81
C LEU A 217 -3.38 -19.31 -5.59
N ASN A 218 -2.42 -20.11 -6.05
CA ASN A 218 -2.60 -21.43 -6.69
C ASN A 218 -3.45 -21.51 -7.97
N MET A 219 -3.92 -20.40 -8.55
CA MET A 219 -4.61 -20.42 -9.85
C MET A 219 -3.68 -20.87 -11.00
N LEU A 220 -2.38 -20.57 -10.91
CA LEU A 220 -1.39 -20.98 -11.91
C LEU A 220 -1.18 -22.50 -11.90
N GLY A 221 -1.64 -23.16 -12.96
CA GLY A 221 -1.61 -24.60 -13.11
C GLY A 221 -2.79 -25.33 -12.46
N ASN A 222 -3.81 -24.61 -11.98
CA ASN A 222 -5.07 -25.19 -11.51
C ASN A 222 -5.74 -26.01 -12.63
N ARG A 223 -6.34 -27.15 -12.29
CA ARG A 223 -6.88 -28.11 -13.27
C ARG A 223 -8.28 -28.56 -12.91
N LYS A 224 -9.04 -28.88 -13.95
CA LYS A 224 -10.31 -29.60 -13.89
C LYS A 224 -10.23 -30.86 -13.02
N GLU A 225 -11.41 -31.28 -12.59
CA GLU A 225 -11.65 -32.47 -11.78
C GLU A 225 -11.09 -33.74 -12.42
N ASP A 226 -10.80 -34.74 -11.59
CA ASP A 226 -10.29 -36.04 -12.00
C ASP A 226 -10.87 -37.11 -11.07
N THR A 227 -11.95 -37.75 -11.51
CA THR A 227 -12.65 -38.77 -10.71
C THR A 227 -11.84 -40.05 -10.53
N PHE A 228 -10.76 -40.25 -11.30
CA PHE A 228 -9.83 -41.36 -11.12
C PHE A 228 -8.77 -41.06 -10.05
N THR A 229 -8.20 -39.84 -10.02
CA THR A 229 -7.22 -39.46 -8.98
C THR A 229 -7.83 -38.77 -7.75
N GLY A 230 -9.13 -38.52 -7.73
CA GLY A 230 -9.80 -37.71 -6.71
C GLY A 230 -9.38 -36.22 -6.71
N ARG A 231 -8.88 -35.68 -7.84
CA ARG A 231 -8.49 -34.27 -7.92
C ARG A 231 -9.74 -33.41 -8.07
N VAL A 232 -9.82 -32.33 -7.29
CA VAL A 232 -10.76 -31.22 -7.48
C VAL A 232 -9.98 -29.95 -7.85
N PRO A 233 -10.62 -28.93 -8.46
CA PRO A 233 -10.02 -27.61 -8.66
C PRO A 233 -9.52 -26.98 -7.34
N ASP A 234 -8.41 -26.26 -7.39
CA ASP A 234 -7.92 -25.47 -6.25
C ASP A 234 -8.85 -24.26 -6.00
N GLU A 235 -9.34 -24.14 -4.77
CA GLU A 235 -10.30 -23.11 -4.34
C GLU A 235 -9.67 -21.80 -3.87
N ASN A 236 -8.36 -21.74 -3.66
CA ASN A 236 -7.68 -20.65 -2.96
C ASN A 236 -7.96 -19.30 -3.65
N TYR A 237 -7.64 -19.17 -4.94
CA TYR A 237 -7.93 -17.93 -5.66
C TYR A 237 -9.43 -17.59 -5.71
N ALA A 238 -10.32 -18.59 -5.80
CA ALA A 238 -11.77 -18.36 -5.81
C ALA A 238 -12.29 -17.77 -4.48
N ARG A 239 -11.72 -18.23 -3.36
CA ARG A 239 -11.99 -17.73 -2.02
C ARG A 239 -11.45 -16.32 -1.83
N GLU A 240 -10.17 -16.10 -2.15
CA GLU A 240 -9.51 -14.81 -1.93
C GLU A 240 -10.03 -13.70 -2.86
N VAL A 241 -10.32 -14.00 -4.13
CA VAL A 241 -10.88 -12.99 -5.04
C VAL A 241 -12.25 -12.49 -4.59
N MET A 242 -13.05 -13.35 -3.95
CA MET A 242 -14.30 -12.96 -3.31
C MET A 242 -14.05 -12.21 -1.99
N GLN A 243 -13.32 -12.81 -1.04
CA GLN A 243 -13.28 -12.31 0.34
C GLN A 243 -12.32 -11.14 0.58
N LEU A 244 -11.24 -11.00 -0.21
CA LEU A 244 -10.23 -9.94 -0.02
C LEU A 244 -10.27 -8.87 -1.12
N PHE A 245 -10.57 -9.26 -2.37
CA PHE A 245 -10.38 -8.37 -3.52
C PHE A 245 -11.68 -7.77 -4.08
N SER A 246 -12.88 -8.24 -3.69
CA SER A 246 -14.15 -7.79 -4.27
C SER A 246 -15.30 -7.60 -3.29
N ILE A 247 -15.84 -8.67 -2.71
CA ILE A 247 -17.15 -8.66 -2.04
C ILE A 247 -17.09 -8.84 -0.52
N GLY A 248 -15.98 -9.32 0.04
CA GLY A 248 -15.87 -9.54 1.48
C GLY A 248 -16.75 -10.68 2.00
N LEU A 249 -16.67 -10.96 3.30
CA LEU A 249 -17.38 -12.08 3.94
C LEU A 249 -18.90 -11.85 4.06
N VAL A 250 -19.33 -10.62 4.32
CA VAL A 250 -20.74 -10.27 4.62
C VAL A 250 -21.30 -9.22 3.66
N GLN A 251 -22.59 -9.32 3.36
CA GLN A 251 -23.30 -8.37 2.50
C GLN A 251 -23.36 -6.98 3.13
N LEU A 252 -23.17 -5.94 2.30
CA LEU A 252 -23.09 -4.55 2.73
C LEU A 252 -24.27 -3.73 2.18
N ASN A 253 -24.73 -2.78 2.97
CA ASN A 253 -25.49 -1.63 2.47
C ASN A 253 -24.55 -0.73 1.64
N SER A 254 -25.10 0.20 0.87
CA SER A 254 -24.31 1.14 0.06
C SER A 254 -23.37 2.03 0.87
N ASP A 255 -23.64 2.22 2.16
CA ASP A 255 -22.84 2.96 3.14
C ASP A 255 -21.76 2.11 3.84
N GLY A 256 -21.61 0.83 3.47
CA GLY A 256 -20.66 -0.09 4.06
C GLY A 256 -21.02 -0.63 5.44
N THR A 257 -22.23 -0.36 5.95
CA THR A 257 -22.76 -1.08 7.12
C THR A 257 -23.18 -2.51 6.72
N PRO A 258 -23.05 -3.52 7.60
CA PRO A 258 -23.50 -4.87 7.28
C PRO A 258 -25.02 -4.95 7.08
N ARG A 259 -25.47 -5.71 6.08
CA ARG A 259 -26.88 -6.10 5.94
C ARG A 259 -27.21 -7.14 7.01
N LEU A 260 -28.31 -6.90 7.73
CA LEU A 260 -28.77 -7.79 8.79
C LEU A 260 -30.06 -8.50 8.40
N ASN A 261 -30.17 -9.78 8.75
CA ASN A 261 -31.41 -10.55 8.78
C ASN A 261 -31.62 -11.05 10.22
N ASN A 262 -32.75 -10.71 10.84
CA ASN A 262 -33.04 -11.00 12.25
C ASN A 262 -31.89 -10.63 13.23
N GLY A 263 -31.16 -9.54 12.94
CA GLY A 263 -30.03 -9.07 13.73
C GLY A 263 -28.68 -9.75 13.44
N GLN A 264 -28.63 -10.79 12.61
CA GLN A 264 -27.41 -11.47 12.19
C GLN A 264 -26.93 -10.96 10.83
N THR A 265 -25.61 -10.93 10.60
CA THR A 265 -25.05 -10.59 9.29
C THR A 265 -25.40 -11.64 8.23
N ILE A 266 -25.62 -11.21 6.99
CA ILE A 266 -25.85 -12.10 5.84
C ILE A 266 -24.53 -12.33 5.12
N ASP A 267 -24.17 -13.59 4.84
CA ASP A 267 -22.94 -13.93 4.10
C ASP A 267 -23.01 -13.48 2.63
N SER A 268 -21.87 -13.06 2.07
CA SER A 268 -21.74 -12.61 0.68
C SER A 268 -21.79 -13.75 -0.36
N TYR A 269 -21.34 -14.95 0.03
CA TYR A 269 -21.19 -16.10 -0.84
C TYR A 269 -21.29 -17.40 -0.03
N SER A 270 -21.64 -18.51 -0.69
CA SER A 270 -21.69 -19.84 -0.09
C SER A 270 -20.44 -20.67 -0.41
N PRO A 271 -20.21 -21.81 0.27
CA PRO A 271 -19.17 -22.76 -0.14
C PRO A 271 -19.33 -23.24 -1.60
N GLN A 272 -20.57 -23.39 -2.08
CA GLN A 272 -20.85 -23.77 -3.47
C GLN A 272 -20.31 -22.73 -4.46
N ASP A 273 -20.46 -21.43 -4.18
CA ASP A 273 -19.94 -20.37 -5.04
C ASP A 273 -18.42 -20.45 -5.17
N ILE A 274 -17.71 -20.86 -4.10
CA ILE A 274 -16.26 -21.05 -4.12
C ILE A 274 -15.88 -22.19 -5.05
N SER A 275 -16.46 -23.39 -4.90
CA SER A 275 -16.12 -24.56 -5.73
C SER A 275 -16.52 -24.37 -7.21
N GLN A 276 -17.63 -23.66 -7.46
CA GLN A 276 -18.09 -23.32 -8.82
C GLN A 276 -17.19 -22.26 -9.48
N LEU A 277 -16.75 -21.24 -8.73
CA LEU A 277 -15.83 -20.22 -9.21
C LEU A 277 -14.40 -20.79 -9.39
N ALA A 278 -13.94 -21.66 -8.50
CA ALA A 278 -12.69 -22.41 -8.64
C ALA A 278 -12.66 -23.20 -9.95
N SER A 279 -13.79 -23.78 -10.34
CA SER A 279 -13.96 -24.47 -11.61
C SER A 279 -13.79 -23.54 -12.83
N VAL A 280 -14.17 -22.26 -12.74
CA VAL A 280 -13.90 -21.23 -13.79
C VAL A 280 -12.39 -20.93 -13.89
N PHE A 281 -11.68 -20.93 -12.77
CA PHE A 281 -10.24 -20.63 -12.70
C PHE A 281 -9.33 -21.83 -13.01
N THR A 282 -9.87 -22.90 -13.58
CA THR A 282 -9.07 -24.03 -14.09
C THR A 282 -8.45 -23.73 -15.46
N GLY A 283 -7.33 -24.38 -15.77
CA GLY A 283 -6.69 -24.33 -17.10
C GLY A 283 -5.73 -23.17 -17.34
N TRP A 284 -5.42 -22.32 -16.37
CA TRP A 284 -4.55 -21.15 -16.57
C TRP A 284 -3.07 -21.48 -16.31
N GLU A 285 -2.21 -21.25 -17.30
CA GLU A 285 -0.82 -21.69 -17.33
C GLU A 285 0.16 -20.56 -17.71
N ARG A 286 1.45 -20.70 -17.37
CA ARG A 286 2.50 -19.74 -17.76
C ARG A 286 2.66 -19.70 -19.28
N ASP A 287 2.60 -18.53 -19.89
CA ASP A 287 2.99 -18.37 -21.29
C ASP A 287 4.51 -18.24 -21.46
N ARG A 288 5.21 -19.37 -21.32
CA ARG A 288 6.65 -19.51 -21.60
C ARG A 288 6.90 -20.43 -22.80
N VAL A 289 7.97 -20.17 -23.53
CA VAL A 289 8.49 -21.05 -24.60
C VAL A 289 9.53 -22.01 -24.04
N ASP A 290 10.46 -21.49 -23.23
CA ASP A 290 11.51 -22.25 -22.54
C ASP A 290 11.66 -21.80 -21.06
N ALA A 291 12.79 -22.13 -20.42
CA ALA A 291 13.06 -21.87 -19.01
C ALA A 291 13.94 -20.61 -18.75
N MET A 292 14.64 -20.12 -19.77
CA MET A 292 15.51 -18.94 -19.77
C MET A 292 14.78 -17.68 -20.21
N ASP A 293 13.65 -17.82 -20.91
CA ASP A 293 12.67 -16.78 -21.24
C ASP A 293 12.09 -16.10 -19.99
N TYR A 294 12.87 -15.23 -19.35
CA TYR A 294 12.49 -14.48 -18.15
C TYR A 294 11.32 -13.52 -18.39
N ALA A 295 11.06 -13.14 -19.65
CA ALA A 295 9.93 -12.30 -20.03
C ALA A 295 8.57 -13.01 -19.87
N HIS A 296 8.52 -14.33 -19.66
CA HIS A 296 7.25 -15.02 -19.41
C HIS A 296 6.53 -14.54 -18.14
N VAL A 297 7.22 -13.88 -17.20
CA VAL A 297 6.60 -13.33 -15.98
C VAL A 297 5.82 -12.03 -16.20
N THR A 298 5.97 -11.40 -17.38
CA THR A 298 5.24 -10.18 -17.77
C THR A 298 4.07 -10.46 -18.71
N ARG A 299 3.94 -11.71 -19.19
CA ARG A 299 2.82 -12.15 -20.03
C ARG A 299 1.66 -12.60 -19.12
N PRO A 300 0.40 -12.27 -19.46
CA PRO A 300 -0.76 -12.88 -18.81
C PRO A 300 -0.72 -14.41 -18.94
N MET A 301 -1.28 -15.13 -17.96
CA MET A 301 -1.45 -16.58 -18.04
C MET A 301 -2.29 -16.95 -19.28
N LYS A 302 -1.87 -17.99 -20.00
CA LYS A 302 -2.61 -18.55 -21.14
C LYS A 302 -3.56 -19.64 -20.70
N HIS A 303 -4.69 -19.78 -21.40
CA HIS A 303 -5.69 -20.79 -21.10
C HIS A 303 -5.49 -22.07 -21.91
N ASN A 304 -5.25 -23.18 -21.22
CA ASN A 304 -5.20 -24.54 -21.76
C ASN A 304 -6.57 -25.22 -21.62
N THR A 305 -7.29 -25.35 -22.74
CA THR A 305 -8.63 -25.95 -22.79
C THR A 305 -8.66 -27.42 -22.37
N ALA A 306 -7.55 -28.17 -22.47
CA ALA A 306 -7.50 -29.55 -22.00
C ALA A 306 -7.63 -29.66 -20.47
N ASN A 307 -7.21 -28.62 -19.74
CA ASN A 307 -7.21 -28.54 -18.27
C ASN A 307 -8.42 -27.78 -17.68
N PHE A 308 -9.37 -27.33 -18.50
CA PHE A 308 -10.56 -26.58 -18.09
C PHE A 308 -11.74 -27.49 -17.67
N GLN A 309 -12.43 -27.14 -16.58
CA GLN A 309 -13.66 -27.82 -16.13
C GLN A 309 -14.83 -27.37 -17.00
N THR A 310 -15.30 -28.23 -17.90
CA THR A 310 -16.47 -28.00 -18.75
C THR A 310 -17.80 -28.03 -17.96
N GLY A 311 -18.94 -27.86 -18.64
CA GLY A 311 -20.27 -27.92 -18.02
C GLY A 311 -20.71 -26.61 -17.37
N ASP A 312 -22.01 -26.49 -17.10
CA ASP A 312 -22.61 -25.30 -16.48
C ASP A 312 -22.08 -25.08 -15.06
N LYS A 313 -21.94 -23.81 -14.67
CA LYS A 313 -21.59 -23.39 -13.30
C LYS A 313 -22.55 -22.31 -12.83
N THR A 314 -22.74 -22.20 -11.51
CA THR A 314 -23.49 -21.09 -10.91
C THR A 314 -22.63 -20.39 -9.87
N VAL A 315 -22.42 -19.09 -10.02
CA VAL A 315 -21.59 -18.25 -9.13
C VAL A 315 -22.36 -16.97 -8.83
N LEU A 316 -22.63 -16.72 -7.54
CA LEU A 316 -23.36 -15.55 -7.03
C LEU A 316 -24.70 -15.34 -7.74
N GLY A 317 -25.43 -16.45 -7.95
CA GLY A 317 -26.70 -16.50 -8.69
C GLY A 317 -26.59 -16.33 -10.21
N THR A 318 -25.40 -16.08 -10.77
CA THR A 318 -25.18 -16.02 -12.22
C THR A 318 -24.86 -17.41 -12.77
N THR A 319 -25.63 -17.87 -13.76
CA THR A 319 -25.31 -19.09 -14.51
C THR A 319 -24.26 -18.80 -15.59
N ILE A 320 -23.13 -19.49 -15.53
CA ILE A 320 -22.07 -19.50 -16.54
C ILE A 320 -22.26 -20.78 -17.35
N ALA A 321 -22.76 -20.64 -18.59
CA ALA A 321 -23.08 -21.77 -19.45
C ALA A 321 -21.81 -22.57 -19.86
N GLY A 322 -21.89 -23.89 -19.82
CA GLY A 322 -20.80 -24.82 -20.13
C GLY A 322 -20.38 -24.86 -21.60
N SER A 323 -21.09 -24.15 -22.46
CA SER A 323 -20.74 -23.88 -23.85
C SER A 323 -19.74 -22.72 -24.02
N LEU A 324 -19.51 -21.92 -22.97
CA LEU A 324 -18.50 -20.86 -22.97
C LEU A 324 -17.10 -21.44 -22.87
N SER A 325 -16.17 -20.90 -23.65
CA SER A 325 -14.74 -21.17 -23.47
C SER A 325 -14.23 -20.60 -22.14
N GLY A 326 -13.17 -21.16 -21.57
CA GLY A 326 -12.59 -20.69 -20.30
C GLY A 326 -12.33 -19.17 -20.22
N PRO A 327 -11.80 -18.49 -21.26
CA PRO A 327 -11.67 -17.03 -21.26
C PRO A 327 -13.01 -16.27 -21.23
N GLN A 328 -14.07 -16.80 -21.84
CA GLN A 328 -15.41 -16.21 -21.77
C GLN A 328 -16.07 -16.45 -20.41
N ALA A 329 -15.93 -17.67 -19.87
CA ALA A 329 -16.39 -18.02 -18.53
C ALA A 329 -15.67 -17.18 -17.46
N LEU A 330 -14.36 -16.97 -17.60
CA LEU A 330 -13.57 -16.05 -16.78
C LEU A 330 -14.12 -14.62 -16.87
N SER A 331 -14.32 -14.08 -18.08
CA SER A 331 -14.84 -12.71 -18.22
C SER A 331 -16.16 -12.59 -17.47
N LEU A 332 -17.12 -13.48 -17.73
CA LEU A 332 -18.43 -13.45 -17.08
C LEU A 332 -18.34 -13.55 -15.56
N ALA A 333 -17.47 -14.41 -15.01
CA ALA A 333 -17.25 -14.49 -13.56
C ALA A 333 -16.68 -13.18 -12.98
N LEU A 334 -15.70 -12.55 -13.64
CA LEU A 334 -15.14 -11.27 -13.21
C LEU A 334 -16.14 -10.11 -13.41
N ASP A 335 -17.01 -10.20 -14.41
CA ASP A 335 -18.12 -9.27 -14.65
C ASP A 335 -19.17 -9.39 -13.53
N THR A 336 -19.55 -10.60 -13.13
CA THR A 336 -20.42 -10.84 -11.96
C THR A 336 -19.81 -10.28 -10.68
N LEU A 337 -18.52 -10.55 -10.42
CA LEU A 337 -17.82 -10.03 -9.24
C LEU A 337 -17.78 -8.50 -9.23
N ALA A 338 -17.33 -7.86 -10.30
CA ALA A 338 -17.22 -6.40 -10.35
C ALA A 338 -18.57 -5.66 -10.30
N ASN A 339 -19.64 -6.28 -10.79
CA ASN A 339 -20.99 -5.72 -10.70
C ASN A 339 -21.70 -6.02 -9.38
N HIS A 340 -21.16 -6.88 -8.51
CA HIS A 340 -21.77 -7.19 -7.22
C HIS A 340 -21.91 -5.93 -6.33
N PRO A 341 -23.04 -5.74 -5.62
CA PRO A 341 -23.29 -4.50 -4.86
C PRO A 341 -22.22 -4.14 -3.83
N ASN A 342 -21.64 -5.14 -3.14
CA ASN A 342 -20.64 -4.91 -2.09
C ASN A 342 -19.36 -4.19 -2.58
N VAL A 343 -18.98 -4.32 -3.85
CA VAL A 343 -17.63 -3.87 -4.29
C VAL A 343 -17.43 -2.36 -4.09
N GLY A 344 -18.48 -1.56 -4.30
CA GLY A 344 -18.44 -0.10 -4.06
C GLY A 344 -18.09 0.27 -2.62
N PRO A 345 -18.89 -0.11 -1.61
CA PRO A 345 -18.56 0.17 -0.21
C PRO A 345 -17.31 -0.58 0.29
N PHE A 346 -17.04 -1.79 -0.20
CA PHE A 346 -15.86 -2.57 0.19
C PHE A 346 -14.55 -1.90 -0.26
N MET A 347 -14.41 -1.61 -1.56
CA MET A 347 -13.25 -0.89 -2.10
C MET A 347 -13.18 0.55 -1.60
N GLY A 348 -14.34 1.22 -1.48
CA GLY A 348 -14.45 2.57 -0.94
C GLY A 348 -13.87 2.68 0.47
N ARG A 349 -14.32 1.83 1.41
CA ARG A 349 -13.81 1.81 2.79
C ARG A 349 -12.31 1.51 2.83
N GLN A 350 -11.83 0.54 2.06
CA GLN A 350 -10.39 0.20 2.05
C GLN A 350 -9.54 1.37 1.54
N LEU A 351 -9.94 2.04 0.44
CA LEU A 351 -9.22 3.21 -0.07
C LEU A 351 -9.24 4.38 0.93
N ILE A 352 -10.36 4.63 1.63
CA ILE A 352 -10.43 5.64 2.69
C ILE A 352 -9.41 5.34 3.81
N GLN A 353 -9.30 4.07 4.23
CA GLN A 353 -8.32 3.65 5.25
C GLN A 353 -6.87 3.72 4.76
N ARG A 354 -6.59 3.40 3.49
CA ARG A 354 -5.25 3.57 2.88
C ARG A 354 -4.85 5.05 2.77
N PHE A 355 -5.79 5.99 2.58
CA PHE A 355 -5.49 7.38 2.26
C PHE A 355 -5.71 8.42 3.37
N THR A 356 -6.83 8.39 4.12
CA THR A 356 -7.22 9.50 5.01
C THR A 356 -7.45 9.11 6.46
N MET A 357 -8.23 8.07 6.77
CA MET A 357 -8.60 7.75 8.16
C MET A 357 -8.98 6.30 8.42
N SER A 358 -8.65 5.78 9.60
CA SER A 358 -8.86 4.37 9.97
C SER A 358 -10.33 4.02 10.25
N HIS A 359 -11.14 4.99 10.70
CA HIS A 359 -12.56 4.79 11.05
C HIS A 359 -13.46 5.86 10.40
N PRO A 360 -13.71 5.78 9.08
CA PRO A 360 -14.62 6.69 8.39
C PRO A 360 -16.08 6.42 8.74
N SER A 361 -16.91 7.46 8.67
CA SER A 361 -18.36 7.32 8.81
C SER A 361 -18.96 6.52 7.66
N ALA A 362 -20.10 5.87 7.93
CA ALA A 362 -20.91 5.22 6.90
C ALA A 362 -21.30 6.20 5.79
N ALA A 363 -21.54 7.48 6.12
CA ALA A 363 -21.88 8.50 5.14
C ALA A 363 -20.72 8.81 4.18
N TYR A 364 -19.46 8.80 4.65
CA TYR A 364 -18.27 8.96 3.80
C TYR A 364 -18.06 7.73 2.92
N VAL A 365 -18.13 6.51 3.49
CA VAL A 365 -18.08 5.27 2.70
C VAL A 365 -19.19 5.25 1.63
N GLY A 366 -20.40 5.69 1.96
CA GLY A 366 -21.53 5.79 1.04
C GLY A 366 -21.33 6.79 -0.11
N ARG A 367 -20.73 7.95 0.16
CA ARG A 367 -20.38 8.94 -0.89
C ARG A 367 -19.33 8.38 -1.86
N VAL A 368 -18.28 7.75 -1.35
CA VAL A 368 -17.24 7.11 -2.17
C VAL A 368 -17.80 5.90 -2.94
N ALA A 369 -18.64 5.08 -2.30
CA ALA A 369 -19.31 3.96 -2.93
C ALA A 369 -20.26 4.40 -4.06
N ALA A 370 -20.95 5.53 -3.93
CA ALA A 370 -21.78 6.09 -5.00
C ALA A 370 -20.95 6.45 -6.24
N VAL A 371 -19.78 7.09 -6.05
CA VAL A 371 -18.86 7.44 -7.15
C VAL A 371 -18.22 6.19 -7.77
N PHE A 372 -17.88 5.17 -6.97
CA PHE A 372 -17.45 3.87 -7.49
C PHE A 372 -18.58 3.20 -8.30
N ASN A 373 -19.82 3.27 -7.82
CA ASN A 373 -20.96 2.67 -8.51
C ASN A 373 -21.26 3.35 -9.86
N ASN A 374 -21.07 4.67 -9.96
CA ASN A 374 -21.15 5.45 -11.19
C ASN A 374 -20.36 6.77 -11.05
N ASN A 375 -19.33 6.96 -11.89
CA ASN A 375 -18.49 8.18 -11.91
C ASN A 375 -19.18 9.45 -12.45
N GLY A 376 -20.52 9.47 -12.56
CA GLY A 376 -21.29 10.53 -13.23
C GLY A 376 -21.32 10.42 -14.75
N ARG A 377 -20.60 9.46 -15.35
CA ARG A 377 -20.54 9.21 -16.80
C ARG A 377 -20.95 7.78 -17.19
N GLY A 378 -21.55 7.03 -16.25
CA GLY A 378 -21.98 5.65 -16.45
C GLY A 378 -20.88 4.60 -16.27
N VAL A 379 -19.66 4.99 -15.87
CA VAL A 379 -18.57 4.03 -15.64
C VAL A 379 -18.58 3.59 -14.18
N ARG A 380 -18.75 2.28 -13.98
CA ARG A 380 -18.57 1.61 -12.69
C ARG A 380 -17.09 1.29 -12.45
N GLY A 381 -16.63 1.49 -11.22
CA GLY A 381 -15.30 1.14 -10.76
C GLY A 381 -14.17 2.05 -11.29
N ASP A 382 -14.48 3.27 -11.72
CA ASP A 382 -13.46 4.27 -12.09
C ASP A 382 -12.61 4.62 -10.85
N LEU A 383 -11.36 4.14 -10.83
CA LEU A 383 -10.45 4.33 -9.69
C LEU A 383 -9.93 5.76 -9.59
N LYS A 384 -9.86 6.50 -10.70
CA LYS A 384 -9.52 7.93 -10.71
C LYS A 384 -10.62 8.74 -10.03
N ALA A 385 -11.87 8.51 -10.40
CA ALA A 385 -13.03 9.17 -9.79
C ALA A 385 -13.21 8.74 -8.32
N THR A 386 -13.01 7.46 -8.01
CA THR A 386 -13.10 6.93 -6.63
C THR A 386 -12.04 7.56 -5.73
N LEU A 387 -10.76 7.62 -6.16
CA LEU A 387 -9.69 8.26 -5.39
C LEU A 387 -9.93 9.78 -5.24
N ARG A 388 -10.48 10.44 -6.25
CA ARG A 388 -10.90 11.85 -6.17
C ARG A 388 -12.02 12.06 -5.14
N ALA A 389 -12.98 11.14 -5.06
CA ALA A 389 -14.04 11.17 -4.05
C ALA A 389 -13.48 10.97 -2.64
N VAL A 390 -12.56 10.03 -2.44
CA VAL A 390 -11.84 9.82 -1.16
C VAL A 390 -11.11 11.11 -0.73
N LEU A 391 -10.23 11.63 -1.58
CA LEU A 391 -9.35 12.72 -1.19
C LEU A 391 -10.05 14.07 -1.03
N LEU A 392 -11.16 14.31 -1.71
CA LEU A 392 -11.90 15.58 -1.66
C LEU A 392 -13.17 15.53 -0.79
N ASP A 393 -13.44 14.43 -0.09
CA ASP A 393 -14.63 14.31 0.76
C ASP A 393 -14.65 15.36 1.88
N PRO A 394 -15.81 15.96 2.21
CA PRO A 394 -15.94 16.90 3.32
C PRO A 394 -15.42 16.37 4.66
N GLU A 395 -15.55 15.07 4.95
CA GLU A 395 -15.06 14.43 6.17
C GLU A 395 -13.52 14.35 6.20
N ALA A 396 -12.89 14.10 5.05
CA ALA A 396 -11.44 14.11 4.92
C ALA A 396 -10.84 15.53 4.91
N ARG A 397 -11.61 16.56 4.55
CA ARG A 397 -11.18 17.98 4.56
C ARG A 397 -11.52 18.73 5.85
N ALA A 398 -12.52 18.30 6.61
CA ALA A 398 -12.93 18.93 7.87
C ALA A 398 -11.77 19.06 8.88
N THR A 399 -11.92 19.96 9.85
CA THR A 399 -11.01 20.04 11.00
C THR A 399 -11.09 18.75 11.82
N PRO A 400 -10.00 17.99 11.98
CA PRO A 400 -10.05 16.67 12.61
C PRO A 400 -10.42 16.77 14.10
N SER A 401 -11.36 15.92 14.55
CA SER A 401 -11.92 15.97 15.91
C SER A 401 -12.30 14.58 16.45
N GLY A 402 -12.13 14.39 17.75
CA GLY A 402 -12.41 13.12 18.43
C GLY A 402 -11.46 11.97 18.09
N ASN A 403 -11.60 10.86 18.81
CA ASN A 403 -10.66 9.74 18.80
C ASN A 403 -10.78 8.80 17.58
N ALA A 404 -11.74 9.05 16.68
CA ALA A 404 -11.88 8.37 15.39
C ALA A 404 -11.22 9.13 14.21
N SER A 405 -10.75 10.37 14.42
CA SER A 405 -10.18 11.19 13.35
C SER A 405 -8.75 10.78 12.98
N GLY A 406 -8.54 10.52 11.70
CA GLY A 406 -7.23 10.20 11.13
C GLY A 406 -6.86 8.71 11.20
N ARG A 407 -5.57 8.42 11.03
CA ARG A 407 -4.96 7.07 11.06
C ARG A 407 -3.55 7.12 11.61
N LEU A 408 -3.01 6.01 12.11
CA LEU A 408 -1.57 5.91 12.41
C LEU A 408 -0.79 5.94 11.08
N ARG A 409 0.16 6.87 10.91
CA ARG A 409 1.12 6.85 9.80
C ARG A 409 1.88 5.53 9.86
N GLU A 410 1.80 4.72 8.82
CA GLU A 410 2.53 3.44 8.76
C GLU A 410 4.05 3.67 8.59
N PRO A 411 4.92 2.81 9.11
CA PRO A 411 6.38 3.01 9.05
C PRO A 411 6.94 3.31 7.65
N VAL A 412 6.48 2.61 6.60
CA VAL A 412 6.86 2.90 5.20
C VAL A 412 6.44 4.30 4.78
N HIS A 413 5.23 4.75 5.13
CA HIS A 413 4.75 6.09 4.80
C HIS A 413 5.59 7.18 5.48
N ARG A 414 6.01 7.00 6.74
CA ARG A 414 6.92 7.92 7.45
C ARG A 414 8.28 8.03 6.76
N PHE A 415 8.84 6.89 6.37
CA PHE A 415 10.16 6.83 5.72
C PHE A 415 10.15 7.42 4.30
N VAL A 416 9.12 7.16 3.49
CA VAL A 416 8.95 7.81 2.19
C VAL A 416 8.68 9.31 2.34
N GLN A 417 7.92 9.73 3.37
CA GLN A 417 7.74 11.15 3.69
C GLN A 417 9.08 11.83 3.99
N TRP A 418 9.95 11.23 4.81
CA TRP A 418 11.30 11.75 5.06
C TRP A 418 12.10 11.88 3.76
N GLY A 419 12.20 10.78 3.00
CA GLY A 419 13.00 10.73 1.78
C GLY A 419 12.60 11.82 0.77
N ARG A 420 11.29 11.97 0.54
CA ARG A 420 10.76 12.96 -0.40
C ARG A 420 10.79 14.39 0.15
N SER A 421 10.54 14.58 1.45
CA SER A 421 10.59 15.91 2.08
C SER A 421 11.99 16.51 2.04
N PHE A 422 13.04 15.72 2.26
CA PHE A 422 14.44 16.16 2.28
C PHE A 422 15.21 15.77 1.00
N GLY A 423 14.48 15.51 -0.10
CA GLY A 423 15.03 15.39 -1.44
C GLY A 423 16.15 14.38 -1.61
N ILE A 424 15.96 13.14 -1.12
CA ILE A 424 17.02 12.13 -1.17
C ILE A 424 17.43 11.77 -2.60
N THR A 425 18.72 11.51 -2.79
CA THR A 425 19.30 11.04 -4.06
C THR A 425 20.12 9.77 -3.83
N SER A 426 20.26 8.92 -4.85
CA SER A 426 21.17 7.76 -4.87
C SER A 426 22.34 8.07 -5.81
N ALA A 427 23.56 8.13 -5.27
CA ALA A 427 24.77 8.55 -6.01
C ALA A 427 25.15 7.57 -7.14
N SER A 428 24.97 6.26 -6.92
CA SER A 428 25.11 5.21 -7.92
C SER A 428 23.87 5.03 -8.80
N GLY A 429 22.74 5.64 -8.42
CA GLY A 429 21.43 5.39 -9.00
C GLY A 429 20.84 4.01 -8.68
N ARG A 430 21.47 3.22 -7.77
CA ARG A 430 21.06 1.85 -7.45
C ARG A 430 20.02 1.74 -6.32
N TRP A 431 19.76 2.79 -5.55
CA TRP A 431 18.72 2.84 -4.50
C TRP A 431 18.74 1.63 -3.54
N ALA A 432 19.93 1.30 -3.02
CA ALA A 432 20.21 0.07 -2.27
C ALA A 432 19.70 0.08 -0.80
N ILE A 433 18.42 0.40 -0.61
CA ILE A 433 17.76 0.45 0.71
C ILE A 433 17.46 -0.97 1.24
N GLY A 434 17.02 -1.87 0.35
CA GLY A 434 16.75 -3.27 0.65
C GLY A 434 15.49 -3.51 1.49
N ASP A 435 15.39 -4.70 2.07
CA ASP A 435 14.28 -5.13 2.91
C ASP A 435 14.23 -4.35 4.25
N THR A 436 13.07 -3.81 4.61
CA THR A 436 12.84 -3.09 5.88
C THR A 436 11.93 -3.82 6.87
N SER A 437 11.67 -5.12 6.67
CA SER A 437 10.68 -5.91 7.42
C SER A 437 11.07 -6.25 8.87
N ASP A 438 12.36 -6.18 9.22
CA ASP A 438 12.82 -6.46 10.60
C ASP A 438 12.21 -5.45 11.60
N PRO A 439 11.43 -5.89 12.60
CA PRO A 439 10.82 -5.00 13.57
C PRO A 439 11.78 -4.52 14.67
N ALA A 440 12.95 -5.14 14.85
CA ALA A 440 13.91 -4.81 15.91
C ALA A 440 15.01 -3.83 15.44
N SER A 441 15.41 -3.89 14.17
CA SER A 441 16.44 -2.98 13.60
C SER A 441 15.98 -2.12 12.41
N ARG A 442 14.77 -2.34 11.88
CA ARG A 442 14.24 -1.63 10.70
C ARG A 442 12.80 -1.15 10.95
N LEU A 443 12.00 -1.00 9.89
CA LEU A 443 10.67 -0.40 9.95
C LEU A 443 9.57 -1.36 10.45
N GLY A 444 9.84 -2.66 10.58
CA GLY A 444 8.80 -3.67 10.83
C GLY A 444 7.79 -3.84 9.66
N GLN A 445 8.05 -3.20 8.53
CA GLN A 445 7.19 -3.15 7.34
C GLN A 445 8.09 -2.89 6.13
N SER A 446 7.88 -3.59 5.01
CA SER A 446 8.57 -3.33 3.75
C SER A 446 7.62 -3.57 2.57
N PRO A 447 7.58 -2.70 1.54
CA PRO A 447 6.61 -2.82 0.45
C PRO A 447 6.69 -4.18 -0.26
N TRP A 448 5.54 -4.74 -0.66
CA TRP A 448 5.42 -6.10 -1.23
C TRP A 448 6.01 -7.25 -0.39
N ARG A 449 6.30 -7.05 0.90
CA ARG A 449 6.74 -8.10 1.84
C ARG A 449 5.71 -8.36 2.93
N SER A 450 4.43 -8.37 2.54
CA SER A 450 3.29 -8.65 3.41
C SER A 450 3.41 -10.02 4.08
N PRO A 451 3.15 -10.16 5.40
CA PRO A 451 3.28 -11.42 6.13
C PRO A 451 2.12 -12.39 5.91
N SER A 452 1.03 -11.96 5.27
CA SER A 452 -0.13 -12.79 4.98
C SER A 452 -0.95 -12.23 3.81
N VAL A 453 -1.93 -12.99 3.32
CA VAL A 453 -2.95 -12.52 2.36
C VAL A 453 -3.78 -11.35 2.91
N PHE A 454 -3.94 -11.23 4.24
CA PHE A 454 -4.57 -10.07 4.91
C PHE A 454 -3.64 -8.84 4.99
N ASN A 455 -2.62 -8.78 4.12
CA ASN A 455 -1.56 -7.79 4.15
C ASN A 455 -0.84 -7.73 5.53
N PHE A 456 -0.40 -6.54 5.95
CA PHE A 456 0.23 -6.28 7.25
C PHE A 456 -0.77 -6.24 8.41
N PHE A 457 -2.02 -5.84 8.17
CA PHE A 457 -3.03 -5.61 9.20
C PHE A 457 -4.46 -5.60 8.63
N ARG A 458 -5.44 -5.98 9.46
CA ARG A 458 -6.81 -6.25 9.00
C ARG A 458 -7.66 -4.96 8.95
N PRO A 459 -8.37 -4.65 7.83
CA PRO A 459 -9.22 -3.44 7.71
C PRO A 459 -10.28 -3.24 8.81
N GLY A 460 -10.70 -4.31 9.49
CA GLY A 460 -11.64 -4.28 10.62
C GLY A 460 -11.01 -4.34 12.02
N TYR A 461 -9.69 -4.24 12.16
CA TYR A 461 -9.02 -4.37 13.46
C TYR A 461 -9.32 -3.18 14.38
N VAL A 462 -9.65 -3.51 15.65
CA VAL A 462 -9.92 -2.59 16.75
C VAL A 462 -8.91 -2.91 17.86
N PRO A 463 -8.06 -1.97 18.29
CA PRO A 463 -7.08 -2.22 19.35
C PRO A 463 -7.74 -2.60 20.68
N PRO A 464 -7.37 -3.73 21.32
CA PRO A 464 -7.96 -4.17 22.57
C PRO A 464 -7.55 -3.29 23.75
N GLY A 465 -8.32 -3.33 24.84
CA GLY A 465 -7.93 -2.73 26.13
C GLY A 465 -7.97 -1.20 26.22
N HIS A 466 -8.44 -0.49 25.19
CA HIS A 466 -8.50 0.97 25.15
C HIS A 466 -9.93 1.50 24.86
N GLU A 467 -10.11 2.81 24.97
CA GLU A 467 -11.34 3.53 24.58
C GLU A 467 -11.81 3.21 23.15
N LEU A 468 -10.88 2.87 22.24
CA LEU A 468 -11.18 2.46 20.87
C LEU A 468 -11.98 1.15 20.84
N ALA A 469 -11.68 0.19 21.73
CA ALA A 469 -12.47 -1.04 21.89
C ALA A 469 -13.86 -0.75 22.47
N ALA A 470 -13.95 0.12 23.47
CA ALA A 470 -15.24 0.50 24.08
C ALA A 470 -16.20 1.14 23.06
N ASN A 471 -15.68 1.87 22.08
CA ASN A 471 -16.46 2.56 21.04
C ASN A 471 -16.44 1.86 19.66
N GLN A 472 -15.83 0.66 19.56
CA GLN A 472 -15.67 -0.10 18.30
C GLN A 472 -14.98 0.69 17.16
N ILE A 473 -14.07 1.60 17.50
CA ILE A 473 -13.32 2.43 16.55
C ILE A 473 -12.22 1.59 15.92
N THR A 474 -12.33 1.34 14.61
CA THR A 474 -11.32 0.60 13.85
C THR A 474 -10.06 1.42 13.67
N ALA A 475 -8.92 0.88 14.10
CA ALA A 475 -7.61 1.50 13.93
C ALA A 475 -6.61 0.47 13.34
N PRO A 476 -6.79 0.02 12.08
CA PRO A 476 -6.08 -1.13 11.52
C PRO A 476 -4.56 -1.04 11.62
N GLU A 477 -4.01 0.13 11.33
CA GLU A 477 -2.58 0.40 11.32
C GLU A 477 -1.91 0.17 12.68
N PHE A 478 -2.64 0.21 13.80
CA PHE A 478 -2.13 -0.12 15.14
C PHE A 478 -1.83 -1.62 15.34
N GLN A 479 -2.28 -2.51 14.46
CA GLN A 479 -1.92 -3.94 14.54
C GLN A 479 -0.41 -4.17 14.28
N LEU A 480 0.29 -3.19 13.70
CA LEU A 480 1.76 -3.17 13.58
C LEU A 480 2.47 -2.63 14.83
N LEU A 481 1.76 -1.98 15.77
CA LEU A 481 2.38 -1.23 16.86
C LEU A 481 2.64 -2.13 18.09
N ASN A 482 3.93 -2.27 18.43
CA ASN A 482 4.43 -2.94 19.63
C ASN A 482 5.79 -2.35 20.05
N GLU A 483 6.27 -2.70 21.24
CA GLU A 483 7.50 -2.22 21.86
C GLU A 483 8.73 -2.36 20.94
N SER A 484 8.87 -3.52 20.29
CA SER A 484 9.96 -3.79 19.35
C SER A 484 9.90 -2.84 18.15
N THR A 485 8.75 -2.74 17.46
CA THR A 485 8.59 -1.87 16.29
C THR A 485 8.77 -0.38 16.59
N ILE A 486 8.45 0.07 17.82
CA ILE A 486 8.71 1.44 18.25
C ILE A 486 10.22 1.67 18.34
N ALA A 487 10.96 0.77 19.00
CA ALA A 487 12.42 0.87 19.13
C ALA A 487 13.13 0.73 17.77
N GLY A 488 12.75 -0.27 16.96
CA GLY A 488 13.31 -0.52 15.62
C GLY A 488 13.12 0.66 14.68
N TYR A 489 11.91 1.23 14.62
CA TYR A 489 11.63 2.43 13.83
C TYR A 489 12.52 3.61 14.23
N LEU A 490 12.68 3.88 15.53
CA LEU A 490 13.50 5.01 16.01
C LEU A 490 14.99 4.79 15.72
N ASN A 491 15.51 3.57 15.93
CA ASN A 491 16.89 3.21 15.62
C ASN A 491 17.17 3.32 14.11
N PHE A 492 16.26 2.81 13.27
CA PHE A 492 16.35 2.90 11.82
C PHE A 492 16.32 4.34 11.34
N MET A 493 15.33 5.13 11.77
CA MET A 493 15.21 6.53 11.37
C MET A 493 16.41 7.36 11.84
N GLN A 494 16.91 7.16 13.07
CA GLN A 494 18.13 7.81 13.55
C GLN A 494 19.32 7.50 12.63
N SER A 495 19.49 6.24 12.23
CA SER A 495 20.60 5.81 11.37
C SER A 495 20.51 6.43 9.96
N VAL A 496 19.35 6.39 9.31
CA VAL A 496 19.20 6.92 7.93
C VAL A 496 19.19 8.46 7.89
N ILE A 497 18.62 9.12 8.90
CA ILE A 497 18.73 10.58 9.09
C ILE A 497 20.19 10.99 9.34
N GLY A 498 20.92 10.17 10.12
CA GLY A 498 22.29 10.41 10.54
C GLY A 498 23.34 10.20 9.44
N ASN A 499 23.25 9.07 8.72
CA ASN A 499 24.35 8.52 7.92
C ASN A 499 23.96 8.28 6.44
N GLY A 500 22.69 8.45 6.07
CA GLY A 500 22.17 7.93 4.81
C GLY A 500 22.06 6.41 4.82
N ILE A 501 22.05 5.79 3.63
CA ILE A 501 21.82 4.36 3.42
C ILE A 501 22.86 3.84 2.42
N ALA A 502 23.22 2.55 2.54
CA ALA A 502 24.23 1.87 1.71
C ALA A 502 25.55 2.67 1.63
N SER A 503 26.18 2.88 2.79
CA SER A 503 27.46 3.58 2.94
C SER A 503 27.50 5.00 2.38
N GLY A 504 26.35 5.69 2.36
CA GLY A 504 26.21 7.05 1.83
C GLY A 504 25.83 7.11 0.35
N ASP A 505 25.46 6.00 -0.29
CA ASP A 505 24.84 6.03 -1.62
C ASP A 505 23.54 6.85 -1.61
N VAL A 506 22.64 6.56 -0.67
CA VAL A 506 21.35 7.26 -0.56
C VAL A 506 21.43 8.28 0.57
N THR A 507 21.38 9.58 0.26
CA THR A 507 21.53 10.67 1.24
C THR A 507 20.50 11.78 1.06
N ALA A 508 20.15 12.45 2.16
CA ALA A 508 19.21 13.57 2.20
C ALA A 508 19.92 14.93 2.13
N ASN A 509 19.23 15.92 1.58
CA ASN A 509 19.69 17.31 1.52
C ASN A 509 18.99 18.16 2.59
N TYR A 510 19.73 18.55 3.63
CA TYR A 510 19.26 19.38 4.73
C TYR A 510 19.69 20.86 4.61
N ALA A 511 20.05 21.35 3.42
CA ALA A 511 20.59 22.72 3.24
C ALA A 511 19.63 23.82 3.73
N HIS A 512 18.31 23.63 3.60
CA HIS A 512 17.32 24.58 4.11
C HIS A 512 17.24 24.53 5.64
N GLU A 513 17.10 23.34 6.21
CA GLU A 513 17.03 23.11 7.66
C GLU A 513 18.32 23.57 8.38
N LEU A 514 19.48 23.45 7.74
CA LEU A 514 20.74 24.01 8.21
C LEU A 514 20.72 25.54 8.30
N SER A 515 20.04 26.24 7.39
CA SER A 515 19.88 27.70 7.49
C SER A 515 19.04 28.14 8.70
N LEU A 516 18.19 27.25 9.22
CA LEU A 516 17.39 27.46 10.44
C LEU A 516 18.09 26.98 11.72
N ALA A 517 19.21 26.23 11.62
CA ALA A 517 19.79 25.50 12.74
C ALA A 517 20.26 26.38 13.93
N ALA A 518 20.51 27.67 13.73
CA ALA A 518 20.81 28.60 14.82
C ALA A 518 19.60 28.80 15.77
N ASP A 519 18.38 28.71 15.23
CA ASP A 519 17.12 29.06 15.88
C ASP A 519 16.23 27.81 16.00
N ALA A 520 16.34 27.11 17.14
CA ALA A 520 15.59 25.88 17.39
C ALA A 520 14.05 26.07 17.29
N PRO A 521 13.44 27.16 17.81
CA PRO A 521 12.02 27.44 17.58
C PRO A 521 11.62 27.52 16.10
N LYS A 522 12.37 28.25 15.26
CA LYS A 522 12.09 28.34 13.81
C LYS A 522 12.27 27.00 13.10
N LEU A 523 13.33 26.26 13.42
CA LEU A 523 13.58 24.92 12.87
C LEU A 523 12.42 23.96 13.21
N LEU A 524 11.94 23.99 14.46
CA LEU A 524 10.83 23.12 14.90
C LEU A 524 9.49 23.54 14.28
N ALA A 525 9.20 24.83 14.16
CA ALA A 525 7.99 25.31 13.49
C ALA A 525 7.96 24.89 12.01
N HIS A 526 9.08 25.04 11.29
CA HIS A 526 9.22 24.57 9.91
C HIS A 526 9.00 23.06 9.76
N LEU A 527 9.58 22.26 10.66
CA LEU A 527 9.41 20.80 10.65
C LEU A 527 7.99 20.36 11.03
N ASN A 528 7.32 21.07 11.95
CA ASN A 528 5.91 20.84 12.31
C ASN A 528 5.00 21.04 11.09
N LEU A 529 5.12 22.17 10.39
CA LEU A 529 4.40 22.41 9.15
C LEU A 529 4.73 21.34 8.11
N ARG A 530 6.02 21.14 7.78
CA ARG A 530 6.47 20.28 6.66
C ARG A 530 6.12 18.80 6.84
N LEU A 531 6.24 18.25 8.05
CA LEU A 531 6.05 16.81 8.32
C LEU A 531 4.69 16.50 8.96
N ALA A 532 4.28 17.30 9.94
CA ALA A 532 3.08 17.05 10.74
C ALA A 532 1.84 17.84 10.27
N ALA A 533 1.99 18.82 9.36
CA ALA A 533 0.93 19.76 8.97
C ALA A 533 0.43 20.62 10.15
N ASP A 534 1.37 21.13 10.95
CA ASP A 534 1.15 21.87 12.21
C ASP A 534 0.32 21.12 13.27
N ALA A 535 0.22 19.79 13.16
CA ALA A 535 -0.54 18.96 14.09
C ALA A 535 0.13 18.75 15.48
N ILE A 536 1.41 19.12 15.66
CA ILE A 536 2.06 19.08 16.99
C ILE A 536 1.62 20.32 17.79
N GLN A 537 1.08 20.09 18.98
CA GLN A 537 0.62 21.14 19.89
C GLN A 537 1.75 22.05 20.37
N ALA A 538 1.42 23.31 20.64
CA ALA A 538 2.40 24.33 21.05
C ALA A 538 3.17 23.98 22.33
N THR A 539 2.57 23.20 23.24
CA THR A 539 3.23 22.64 24.43
C THR A 539 4.34 21.68 24.05
N THR A 540 4.02 20.59 23.34
CA THR A 540 4.99 19.60 22.87
C THR A 540 6.02 20.18 21.91
N LEU A 541 5.63 21.13 21.04
CA LEU A 541 6.56 21.84 20.17
C LEU A 541 7.59 22.68 20.97
N SER A 542 7.16 23.30 22.08
CA SER A 542 8.04 24.03 23.01
C SER A 542 9.00 23.10 23.77
N GLU A 543 8.51 21.94 24.22
CA GLU A 543 9.34 20.89 24.84
C GLU A 543 10.41 20.38 23.87
N LEU A 544 10.03 20.04 22.63
CA LEU A 544 10.95 19.61 21.59
C LEU A 544 11.97 20.71 21.23
N SER A 545 11.51 21.96 21.10
CA SER A 545 12.40 23.11 20.86
C SER A 545 13.41 23.30 22.01
N THR A 546 12.97 23.13 23.25
CA THR A 546 13.84 23.23 24.45
C THR A 546 14.89 22.13 24.46
N ALA A 547 14.50 20.88 24.16
CA ALA A 547 15.42 19.76 24.05
C ALA A 547 16.44 19.95 22.92
N VAL A 548 16.00 20.35 21.72
CA VAL A 548 16.85 20.59 20.55
C VAL A 548 17.80 21.77 20.74
N ALA A 549 17.40 22.80 21.51
CA ALA A 549 18.26 23.93 21.84
C ALA A 549 19.51 23.53 22.65
N THR A 550 19.46 22.46 23.45
CA THR A 550 20.62 21.95 24.22
C THR A 550 21.77 21.49 23.34
N ILE A 551 21.50 21.09 22.09
CA ILE A 551 22.52 20.68 21.13
C ILE A 551 23.22 21.95 20.64
N ASN A 552 24.52 22.07 20.97
CA ASN A 552 25.34 23.20 20.60
C ASN A 552 25.49 23.31 19.06
N ALA A 553 25.15 24.46 18.49
CA ALA A 553 25.15 24.74 17.06
C ALA A 553 26.13 25.87 16.66
N SER A 554 27.21 26.07 17.42
CA SER A 554 28.25 27.08 17.14
C SER A 554 29.15 26.76 15.93
N ASN A 555 29.05 25.56 15.37
CA ASN A 555 29.80 25.10 14.19
C ASN A 555 28.93 24.17 13.32
N ALA A 556 29.38 23.91 12.09
CA ALA A 556 28.63 23.14 11.10
C ALA A 556 28.24 21.72 11.57
N THR A 557 29.12 21.01 12.30
CA THR A 557 28.81 19.68 12.86
C THR A 557 27.71 19.77 13.91
N GLY A 558 27.78 20.76 14.79
CA GLY A 558 26.74 21.04 15.78
C GLY A 558 25.38 21.41 15.17
N GLN A 559 25.40 22.26 14.14
CA GLN A 559 24.21 22.63 13.36
C GLN A 559 23.57 21.40 12.70
N LEU A 560 24.36 20.57 12.04
CA LEU A 560 23.89 19.34 11.39
C LEU A 560 23.33 18.33 12.40
N ASN A 561 23.98 18.17 13.57
CA ASN A 561 23.49 17.30 14.63
C ASN A 561 22.16 17.80 15.22
N ARG A 562 22.01 19.12 15.40
CA ARG A 562 20.76 19.74 15.84
C ARG A 562 19.62 19.52 14.83
N VAL A 563 19.89 19.67 13.54
CA VAL A 563 18.91 19.39 12.47
C VAL A 563 18.50 17.92 12.46
N LYS A 564 19.47 16.99 12.50
CA LYS A 564 19.20 15.54 12.54
C LYS A 564 18.33 15.15 13.75
N ALA A 565 18.65 15.68 14.93
CA ALA A 565 17.86 15.45 16.14
C ALA A 565 16.45 16.05 16.04
N ALA A 566 16.30 17.26 15.51
CA ALA A 566 15.00 17.90 15.32
C ALA A 566 14.08 17.11 14.38
N ILE A 567 14.61 16.63 13.24
CA ILE A 567 13.87 15.76 12.31
C ILE A 567 13.46 14.47 13.00
N LEU A 568 14.37 13.79 13.70
CA LEU A 568 14.08 12.53 14.40
C LEU A 568 13.02 12.72 15.49
N LEU A 569 13.10 13.78 16.29
CA LEU A 569 12.17 14.06 17.38
C LEU A 569 10.76 14.42 16.88
N VAL A 570 10.65 15.22 15.80
CA VAL A 570 9.37 15.44 15.12
C VAL A 570 8.84 14.11 14.57
N MET A 571 9.69 13.30 13.93
CA MET A 571 9.30 11.98 13.40
C MET A 571 9.01 10.89 14.45
N ALA A 572 9.30 11.16 15.73
CA ALA A 572 8.99 10.31 16.88
C ALA A 572 7.74 10.77 17.66
N CYS A 573 7.36 12.05 17.53
CA CYS A 573 6.26 12.65 18.28
C CYS A 573 4.91 11.94 17.99
N PRO A 574 4.14 11.51 19.01
CA PRO A 574 2.84 10.85 18.81
C PRO A 574 1.86 11.64 17.93
N GLU A 575 1.91 12.97 17.97
CA GLU A 575 1.05 13.83 17.14
C GLU A 575 1.48 13.85 15.66
N TYR A 576 2.77 13.66 15.39
CA TYR A 576 3.24 13.31 14.05
C TYR A 576 2.94 11.83 13.71
N LEU A 577 2.86 10.91 14.67
CA LEU A 577 2.51 9.53 14.36
C LEU A 577 1.06 9.40 13.86
N ILE A 578 0.12 10.26 14.28
CA ILE A 578 -1.26 10.26 13.78
C ILE A 578 -1.44 11.20 12.58
N GLN A 579 -1.74 10.64 11.41
CA GLN A 579 -2.17 11.36 10.22
C GLN A 579 -3.66 11.70 10.35
N LYS A 580 -3.92 12.93 10.78
CA LYS A 580 -5.24 13.56 10.75
C LYS A 580 -5.51 14.24 9.39
#